data_AF-A0A1S9CAN3-F1
#
_entry.id   AF-A0A1S9CAN3-F1
#
_cell.length_a   1.000
_cell.length_b   1.000
_cell.length_c   1.000
_cell.angle_alpha   90.00
_cell.angle_beta   90.00
_cell.angle_gamma   90.00
#
_symmetry.space_group_name_H-M   'P 1'
#
loop_
_entity.id
_entity.type
_entity.pdbx_description
1 polymer ?
#
loop_
_entity_poly.entity_id
_entity_poly.type
_entity_poly.pdbx_seq_one_letter_code
_entity_poly.pdbx_strand_id
1 'polypeptide(L)'
;MKKSVGANTFLFNTPTVVVGTYDIHERPNMMTAAWAGVVNSRPPMISVSLREATYTHSAILRKKAFTVAIPSSSQVAEVDYLGVKSGRDEDKIAAIHYTAKKSEIVDAPYCEEFPVILECRLVESKELGLHTMFIGEVLDVKIDEIAIKENNIPDLEQIKPFSYSPGAREYYSQGNFLGNAHKIWKTLEEDIDYNEDPAIEFPHKNIGPVVALYPTPVTVVGTVIDGKVNWINIAHIGLISHDRIMLSMNRSHYSNHGIIINETLSINLVTEDMLVWADYVGVYSGTKTDKSKVFEYYNGELSNAPLITKSPVAMECQLVDTYSTEEHDNFIVKPINTYVHKDCLTLDGTIDYEKVNPVLFEMPNKQYLNIGKVIGKCWDKYKADKI
;
A
#
# COMPACT_ATOMS: atom_id res chain seq x y z
N MET A 1 -23.75 -3.92 14.95
CA MET A 1 -24.57 -3.33 13.86
C MET A 1 -23.69 -2.39 13.07
N LYS A 2 -23.56 -2.54 11.74
CA LYS A 2 -22.72 -1.68 10.88
C LYS A 2 -23.45 -0.38 10.51
N LYS A 3 -22.72 0.65 10.08
CA LYS A 3 -23.27 1.90 9.52
C LYS A 3 -22.58 2.16 8.18
N SER A 4 -23.36 2.47 7.13
CA SER A 4 -22.81 2.97 5.85
C SER A 4 -22.24 4.37 6.05
N VAL A 5 -21.04 4.62 5.51
CA VAL A 5 -20.37 5.94 5.52
C VAL A 5 -20.20 6.52 4.10
N GLY A 6 -20.81 5.88 3.10
CA GLY A 6 -20.69 6.26 1.69
C GLY A 6 -19.37 5.87 1.02
N ALA A 7 -19.29 6.09 -0.29
CA ALA A 7 -18.13 5.77 -1.12
C ALA A 7 -16.93 6.68 -0.81
N ASN A 8 -15.82 6.08 -0.36
CA ASN A 8 -14.55 6.77 -0.06
C ASN A 8 -13.37 5.82 -0.34
N THR A 9 -12.16 6.34 -0.64
CA THR A 9 -10.92 5.52 -0.71
C THR A 9 -10.30 5.30 0.63
N PHE A 10 -11.09 4.68 1.47
CA PHE A 10 -10.75 4.26 2.80
C PHE A 10 -10.06 2.88 2.72
N LEU A 11 -8.92 2.84 2.04
CA LEU A 11 -7.93 1.76 2.13
C LEU A 11 -6.87 2.22 3.12
N PHE A 12 -6.61 1.46 4.17
CA PHE A 12 -5.79 1.93 5.28
C PHE A 12 -4.46 1.24 5.33
N ASN A 13 -3.50 1.92 5.94
CA ASN A 13 -2.08 1.62 5.88
C ASN A 13 -1.52 1.73 4.47
N THR A 14 -1.93 2.78 3.76
CA THR A 14 -1.28 3.12 2.50
C THR A 14 0.20 3.40 2.75
N PRO A 15 1.09 2.95 1.84
CA PRO A 15 2.51 3.23 2.00
C PRO A 15 2.71 4.74 2.00
N THR A 16 3.67 5.25 2.78
CA THR A 16 4.14 6.63 2.63
C THR A 16 5.43 6.59 1.85
N VAL A 17 5.44 7.07 0.61
CA VAL A 17 6.64 7.10 -0.23
C VAL A 17 7.03 8.50 -0.65
N VAL A 18 8.30 8.71 -0.97
CA VAL A 18 8.80 9.98 -1.50
C VAL A 18 9.29 9.80 -2.94
N VAL A 19 8.71 10.53 -3.88
CA VAL A 19 9.01 10.46 -5.31
C VAL A 19 10.06 11.51 -5.68
N GLY A 20 11.20 11.06 -6.21
CA GLY A 20 12.28 11.92 -6.71
C GLY A 20 12.23 12.13 -8.22
N THR A 21 12.36 13.39 -8.65
CA THR A 21 12.36 13.80 -10.06
C THR A 21 13.27 15.02 -10.30
N TYR A 22 13.70 15.22 -11.55
CA TYR A 22 14.33 16.47 -11.98
C TYR A 22 13.31 17.41 -12.62
N ASP A 23 13.35 18.69 -12.27
CA ASP A 23 12.50 19.70 -12.89
C ASP A 23 12.98 20.12 -14.30
N ILE A 24 12.29 21.09 -14.92
CA ILE A 24 12.63 21.56 -16.28
C ILE A 24 14.01 22.23 -16.38
N HIS A 25 14.62 22.59 -15.23
CA HIS A 25 15.92 23.21 -15.10
C HIS A 25 16.95 22.23 -14.52
N GLU A 26 16.68 20.92 -14.56
CA GLU A 26 17.53 19.86 -14.00
C GLU A 26 17.76 19.97 -12.49
N ARG A 27 16.89 20.68 -11.76
CA ARG A 27 16.96 20.77 -10.30
C ARG A 27 16.23 19.60 -9.66
N PRO A 28 16.81 18.95 -8.62
CA PRO A 28 16.16 17.83 -7.96
C PRO A 28 14.93 18.30 -7.17
N ASN A 29 13.88 17.50 -7.17
CA ASN A 29 12.65 17.74 -6.42
C ASN A 29 12.12 16.41 -5.85
N MET A 30 11.64 16.47 -4.61
CA MET A 30 11.04 15.34 -3.90
C MET A 30 9.57 15.64 -3.60
N MET A 31 8.67 14.66 -3.63
CA MET A 31 7.31 14.84 -3.14
C MET A 31 6.74 13.60 -2.50
N THR A 32 5.91 13.77 -1.47
CA THR A 32 5.32 12.63 -0.76
C THR A 32 4.04 12.16 -1.46
N ALA A 33 3.92 10.86 -1.64
CA ALA A 33 2.75 10.20 -2.20
C ALA A 33 2.32 9.02 -1.32
N ALA A 34 1.01 8.89 -1.11
CA ALA A 34 0.42 7.73 -0.43
C ALA A 34 -0.34 6.80 -1.40
N TRP A 35 -0.76 7.34 -2.55
CA TRP A 35 -1.37 6.57 -3.64
C TRP A 35 -0.31 5.80 -4.42
N ALA A 36 0.27 4.79 -3.79
CA ALA A 36 1.27 3.91 -4.38
C ALA A 36 0.94 2.44 -4.03
N GLY A 37 1.40 1.52 -4.88
CA GLY A 37 1.17 0.10 -4.68
C GLY A 37 1.93 -0.78 -5.68
N VAL A 38 2.11 -2.05 -5.34
CA VAL A 38 2.74 -3.04 -6.21
C VAL A 38 1.81 -3.37 -7.38
N VAL A 39 2.35 -3.42 -8.59
CA VAL A 39 1.63 -3.73 -9.83
C VAL A 39 1.97 -5.14 -10.32
N ASN A 40 3.24 -5.52 -10.29
CA ASN A 40 3.68 -6.79 -10.87
C ASN A 40 4.95 -7.31 -10.19
N SER A 41 5.09 -8.63 -10.14
CA SER A 41 6.29 -9.27 -9.60
C SER A 41 7.38 -9.48 -10.66
N ARG A 42 7.00 -9.73 -11.92
CA ARG A 42 7.96 -9.98 -13.01
C ARG A 42 7.49 -9.44 -14.37
N PRO A 43 8.14 -8.40 -14.93
CA PRO A 43 9.16 -7.58 -14.27
C PRO A 43 8.58 -6.85 -13.04
N PRO A 44 9.41 -6.52 -12.04
CA PRO A 44 8.96 -5.84 -10.82
C PRO A 44 8.45 -4.44 -11.17
N MET A 45 7.19 -4.19 -10.85
CA MET A 45 6.55 -2.91 -11.14
C MET A 45 5.80 -2.37 -9.94
N ILE A 46 5.87 -1.06 -9.76
CA ILE A 46 5.07 -0.30 -8.80
C ILE A 46 4.28 0.77 -9.52
N SER A 47 3.22 1.24 -8.87
CA SER A 47 2.45 2.40 -9.28
C SER A 47 2.64 3.54 -8.30
N VAL A 48 2.63 4.77 -8.81
CA VAL A 48 2.43 5.98 -8.01
C VAL A 48 1.45 6.88 -8.74
N SER A 49 0.40 7.34 -8.06
CA SER A 49 -0.64 8.18 -8.66
C SER A 49 -0.55 9.61 -8.17
N LEU A 50 -0.31 10.53 -9.11
CA LEU A 50 -0.08 11.94 -8.81
C LEU A 50 -1.15 12.80 -9.46
N ARG A 51 -1.53 13.90 -8.78
CA ARG A 51 -2.37 14.94 -9.38
C ARG A 51 -1.56 15.67 -10.45
N GLU A 52 -2.22 16.01 -11.56
CA GLU A 52 -1.62 16.81 -12.65
C GLU A 52 -1.06 18.15 -12.16
N ALA A 53 -1.68 18.73 -11.12
CA ALA A 53 -1.21 19.99 -10.52
C ALA A 53 0.16 19.90 -9.82
N THR A 54 0.64 18.69 -9.49
CA THR A 54 1.92 18.53 -8.79
C THR A 54 3.10 18.82 -9.72
N TYR A 55 4.15 19.45 -9.17
CA TYR A 55 5.34 19.79 -9.94
C TYR A 55 6.03 18.53 -10.52
N THR A 56 5.98 17.44 -9.77
CA THR A 56 6.54 16.11 -10.10
C THR A 56 5.84 15.45 -11.30
N HIS A 57 4.53 15.64 -11.50
CA HIS A 57 3.77 14.96 -12.56
C HIS A 57 4.36 15.19 -13.96
N SER A 58 4.54 16.46 -14.33
CA SER A 58 5.12 16.83 -15.63
C SER A 58 6.57 16.37 -15.79
N ALA A 59 7.32 16.27 -14.69
CA ALA A 59 8.69 15.79 -14.69
C ALA A 59 8.76 14.30 -15.04
N ILE A 60 7.90 13.46 -14.45
CA ILE A 60 7.81 12.03 -14.78
C ILE A 60 7.49 11.84 -16.26
N LEU A 61 6.50 12.58 -16.78
CA LEU A 61 6.11 12.47 -18.19
C LEU A 61 7.23 12.87 -19.16
N ARG A 62 8.02 13.89 -18.81
CA ARG A 62 9.14 14.38 -19.62
C ARG A 62 10.34 13.44 -19.57
N LYS A 63 10.76 13.04 -18.37
CA LYS A 63 11.99 12.27 -18.13
C LYS A 63 11.80 10.77 -18.32
N LYS A 64 10.55 10.28 -18.26
CA LYS A 64 10.21 8.85 -18.29
C LYS A 64 10.97 8.04 -17.22
N ALA A 65 11.30 8.70 -16.13
CA ALA A 65 12.12 8.19 -15.03
C ALA A 65 11.72 8.89 -13.73
N PHE A 66 11.79 8.15 -12.62
CA PHE A 66 11.58 8.65 -11.26
C PHE A 66 12.21 7.70 -10.26
N THR A 67 12.47 8.18 -9.04
CA THR A 67 12.79 7.31 -7.91
C THR A 67 11.63 7.28 -6.92
N VAL A 68 11.53 6.22 -6.13
CA VAL A 68 10.57 6.10 -5.04
C VAL A 68 11.32 5.66 -3.78
N ALA A 69 11.37 6.52 -2.78
CA ALA A 69 11.98 6.23 -1.51
C ALA A 69 10.96 5.75 -0.47
N ILE A 70 11.36 4.82 0.39
CA ILE A 70 10.60 4.39 1.57
C ILE A 70 11.29 4.96 2.81
N PRO A 71 10.73 6.00 3.46
CA PRO A 71 11.32 6.68 4.59
C PRO A 71 11.17 5.89 5.90
N SER A 72 12.06 6.16 6.86
CA SER A 72 11.93 5.71 8.25
C SER A 72 10.96 6.58 9.05
N SER A 73 10.32 6.02 10.07
CA SER A 73 9.42 6.76 10.99
C SER A 73 10.09 7.95 11.70
N SER A 74 11.42 7.94 11.83
CA SER A 74 12.18 9.10 12.34
C SER A 74 12.16 10.32 11.40
N GLN A 75 11.80 10.13 10.13
CA GLN A 75 11.81 11.15 9.07
C GLN A 75 10.41 11.68 8.75
N VAL A 76 9.42 11.39 9.60
CA VAL A 76 8.01 11.71 9.33
C VAL A 76 7.76 13.21 9.13
N ALA A 77 8.52 14.08 9.81
CA ALA A 77 8.35 15.53 9.71
C ALA A 77 8.83 16.07 8.37
N GLU A 78 9.98 15.59 7.90
CA GLU A 78 10.58 15.91 6.60
C GLU A 78 9.69 15.38 5.48
N VAL A 79 9.20 14.15 5.61
CA VAL A 79 8.27 13.54 4.63
C VAL A 79 6.95 14.31 4.57
N ASP A 80 6.38 14.75 5.70
CA ASP A 80 5.18 15.60 5.66
C ASP A 80 5.45 16.95 4.97
N TYR A 81 6.60 17.58 5.26
CA TYR A 81 7.03 18.83 4.62
C TYR A 81 7.08 18.67 3.09
N LEU A 82 7.69 17.59 2.60
CA LEU A 82 7.78 17.27 1.18
C LEU A 82 6.42 17.05 0.50
N GLY A 83 5.39 16.67 1.27
CA GLY A 83 4.01 16.52 0.79
C GLY A 83 3.19 17.82 0.81
N VAL A 84 3.52 18.76 1.70
CA VAL A 84 2.81 20.04 1.86
C VAL A 84 3.34 21.13 0.94
N LYS A 85 4.67 21.23 0.82
CA LYS A 85 5.31 22.29 0.05
C LYS A 85 5.52 21.88 -1.41
N SER A 86 5.55 22.88 -2.28
CA SER A 86 5.71 22.69 -3.72
C SER A 86 7.12 23.06 -4.17
N GLY A 87 7.78 22.17 -4.91
CA GLY A 87 9.09 22.45 -5.52
C GLY A 87 9.07 23.52 -6.62
N ARG A 88 7.88 24.01 -6.98
CA ARG A 88 7.72 25.18 -7.85
C ARG A 88 8.19 26.46 -7.16
N ASP A 89 7.96 26.55 -5.85
CA ASP A 89 8.07 27.79 -5.08
C ASP A 89 9.32 27.80 -4.19
N GLU A 90 9.89 26.64 -3.87
CA GLU A 90 11.07 26.52 -3.01
C GLU A 90 11.92 25.28 -3.31
N ASP A 91 13.19 25.32 -2.90
CA ASP A 91 14.05 24.14 -2.85
C ASP A 91 13.75 23.35 -1.58
N LYS A 92 12.90 22.33 -1.72
CA LYS A 92 12.44 21.53 -0.58
C LYS A 92 13.52 20.66 0.03
N ILE A 93 14.51 20.25 -0.75
CA ILE A 93 15.59 19.36 -0.30
C ILE A 93 16.53 20.15 0.60
N ALA A 94 16.90 21.36 0.19
CA ALA A 94 17.68 22.28 1.01
C ALA A 94 16.95 22.65 2.31
N ALA A 95 15.62 22.87 2.24
CA ALA A 95 14.79 23.24 3.40
C ALA A 95 14.75 22.18 4.51
N ILE A 96 14.84 20.89 4.15
CA ILE A 96 14.90 19.78 5.11
C ILE A 96 16.34 19.32 5.40
N HIS A 97 17.35 20.00 4.86
CA HIS A 97 18.77 19.69 5.02
C HIS A 97 19.17 18.30 4.52
N TYR A 98 18.57 17.83 3.43
CA TYR A 98 18.87 16.53 2.81
C TYR A 98 19.83 16.67 1.62
N THR A 99 20.41 15.55 1.21
CA THR A 99 21.42 15.48 0.16
C THR A 99 20.88 14.74 -1.06
N ALA A 100 20.59 15.48 -2.13
CA ALA A 100 20.20 14.88 -3.39
C ALA A 100 21.38 14.19 -4.08
N LYS A 101 21.22 12.92 -4.43
CA LYS A 101 22.12 12.15 -5.30
C LYS A 101 21.46 11.90 -6.64
N LYS A 102 22.27 11.82 -7.68
CA LYS A 102 21.84 11.41 -9.01
C LYS A 102 21.85 9.88 -9.08
N SER A 103 20.78 9.28 -9.59
CA SER A 103 20.78 7.86 -9.95
C SER A 103 21.76 7.57 -11.10
N GLU A 104 22.43 6.43 -11.03
CA GLU A 104 23.33 5.96 -12.09
C GLU A 104 22.57 5.29 -13.25
N ILE A 105 21.32 4.86 -13.03
CA ILE A 105 20.57 4.02 -13.99
C ILE A 105 19.26 4.62 -14.48
N VAL A 106 18.72 5.64 -13.80
CA VAL A 106 17.54 6.39 -14.25
C VAL A 106 17.80 7.89 -14.21
N ASP A 107 17.14 8.67 -15.07
CA ASP A 107 17.26 10.14 -15.11
C ASP A 107 16.40 10.80 -14.02
N ALA A 108 16.69 10.48 -12.75
CA ALA A 108 16.00 10.97 -11.57
C ALA A 108 16.93 11.02 -10.34
N PRO A 109 16.71 11.96 -9.40
CA PRO A 109 17.44 12.02 -8.14
C PRO A 109 16.81 11.15 -7.06
N TYR A 110 17.56 10.87 -5.99
CA TYR A 110 17.05 10.39 -4.69
C TYR A 110 17.76 11.15 -3.56
N CYS A 111 17.23 11.12 -2.33
CA CYS A 111 17.96 11.66 -1.16
C CYS A 111 18.75 10.54 -0.48
N GLU A 112 20.01 10.84 -0.11
CA GLU A 112 20.92 9.89 0.56
C GLU A 112 20.44 9.48 1.96
N GLU A 113 19.55 10.26 2.58
CA GLU A 113 19.10 10.01 3.95
C GLU A 113 17.93 9.01 4.03
N PHE A 114 17.26 8.67 2.92
CA PHE A 114 16.14 7.72 2.96
C PHE A 114 16.63 6.27 2.85
N PRO A 115 16.14 5.35 3.70
CA PRO A 115 16.80 4.06 3.89
C PRO A 115 16.62 3.05 2.75
N VAL A 116 15.66 3.32 1.86
CA VAL A 116 15.33 2.46 0.72
C VAL A 116 14.98 3.34 -0.46
N ILE A 117 15.61 3.11 -1.61
CA ILE A 117 15.38 3.82 -2.86
C ILE A 117 15.10 2.82 -3.98
N LEU A 118 13.94 2.95 -4.63
CA LEU A 118 13.59 2.23 -5.85
C LEU A 118 13.87 3.14 -7.05
N GLU A 119 14.65 2.66 -8.01
CA GLU A 119 15.00 3.39 -9.23
C GLU A 119 14.09 2.93 -10.38
N CYS A 120 13.19 3.80 -10.85
CA CYS A 120 12.08 3.40 -11.70
C CYS A 120 12.14 4.03 -13.11
N ARG A 121 11.96 3.18 -14.12
CA ARG A 121 11.67 3.61 -15.50
C ARG A 121 10.17 3.62 -15.72
N LEU A 122 9.62 4.70 -16.27
CA LEU A 122 8.21 4.77 -16.61
C LEU A 122 7.88 3.80 -17.75
N VAL A 123 6.93 2.90 -17.50
CA VAL A 123 6.40 1.95 -18.48
C VAL A 123 5.11 2.50 -19.09
N GLU A 124 4.19 2.95 -18.25
CA GLU A 124 2.87 3.41 -18.67
C GLU A 124 2.35 4.53 -17.77
N SER A 125 1.50 5.40 -18.31
CA SER A 125 0.73 6.38 -17.55
C SER A 125 -0.74 6.29 -17.93
N LYS A 126 -1.62 6.22 -16.92
CA LYS A 126 -3.07 6.08 -17.09
C LYS A 126 -3.82 7.20 -16.40
N GLU A 127 -4.63 7.94 -17.13
CA GLU A 127 -5.49 8.99 -16.57
C GLU A 127 -6.70 8.37 -15.86
N LEU A 128 -6.92 8.75 -14.60
CA LEU A 128 -7.99 8.22 -13.75
C LEU A 128 -9.00 9.29 -13.31
N GLY A 129 -8.96 10.47 -13.94
CA GLY A 129 -9.69 11.67 -13.54
C GLY A 129 -8.74 12.70 -12.92
N LEU A 130 -8.87 12.98 -11.62
CA LEU A 130 -7.99 13.95 -10.94
C LEU A 130 -6.53 13.52 -10.79
N HIS A 131 -6.24 12.23 -10.99
CA HIS A 131 -4.90 11.65 -10.85
C HIS A 131 -4.50 10.96 -12.15
N THR A 132 -3.22 10.99 -12.43
CA THR A 132 -2.58 10.09 -13.40
C THR A 132 -1.82 9.03 -12.60
N MET A 133 -2.11 7.76 -12.86
CA MET A 133 -1.34 6.63 -12.33
C MET A 133 -0.13 6.40 -13.23
N PHE A 134 1.07 6.48 -12.66
CA PHE A 134 2.32 6.14 -13.32
C PHE A 134 2.76 4.74 -12.91
N ILE A 135 2.94 3.85 -13.88
CA ILE A 135 3.47 2.49 -13.67
C ILE A 135 4.95 2.52 -14.01
N GLY A 136 5.80 2.24 -13.02
CA GLY A 136 7.25 2.19 -13.17
C GLY A 136 7.78 0.77 -13.01
N GLU A 137 8.65 0.35 -13.92
CA GLU A 137 9.50 -0.83 -13.74
C GLU A 137 10.66 -0.47 -12.82
N VAL A 138 10.82 -1.25 -11.75
CA VAL A 138 11.91 -1.10 -10.79
C VAL A 138 13.17 -1.73 -11.41
N LEU A 139 14.14 -0.89 -11.78
CA LEU A 139 15.40 -1.33 -12.37
C LEU A 139 16.44 -1.71 -11.30
N ASP A 140 16.38 -1.07 -10.14
CA ASP A 140 17.23 -1.34 -8.99
C ASP A 140 16.57 -0.92 -7.68
N VAL A 141 17.02 -1.52 -6.58
CA VAL A 141 16.72 -1.10 -5.21
C VAL A 141 18.02 -0.92 -4.44
N LYS A 142 18.16 0.26 -3.83
CA LYS A 142 19.23 0.57 -2.86
C LYS A 142 18.62 0.54 -1.47
N ILE A 143 19.24 -0.19 -0.55
CA ILE A 143 18.82 -0.28 0.86
C ILE A 143 20.03 -0.10 1.75
N ASP A 144 19.91 0.56 2.89
CA ASP A 144 21.00 0.59 3.89
C ASP A 144 21.48 -0.82 4.23
N GLU A 145 22.78 -1.02 4.22
CA GLU A 145 23.49 -2.25 4.55
C GLU A 145 23.00 -2.82 5.88
N ILE A 146 22.77 -1.96 6.86
CA ILE A 146 22.26 -2.42 8.16
C ILE A 146 20.77 -2.76 8.13
N ALA A 147 20.04 -2.29 7.11
CA ALA A 147 18.65 -2.60 6.84
C ALA A 147 18.48 -3.79 5.90
N ILE A 148 19.50 -4.65 5.79
CA ILE A 148 19.50 -5.87 4.98
C ILE A 148 19.82 -7.08 5.86
N LYS A 149 18.87 -8.02 5.96
CA LYS A 149 19.08 -9.36 6.53
C LYS A 149 19.83 -10.27 5.53
N GLU A 150 20.08 -11.51 5.92
CA GLU A 150 20.61 -12.54 5.01
C GLU A 150 19.80 -12.64 3.70
N ASN A 151 20.48 -12.96 2.60
CA ASN A 151 19.88 -13.09 1.26
C ASN A 151 19.28 -11.79 0.68
N ASN A 152 19.77 -10.62 1.08
CA ASN A 152 19.30 -9.31 0.61
C ASN A 152 17.82 -9.02 0.94
N ILE A 153 17.33 -9.59 2.03
CA ILE A 153 15.96 -9.37 2.49
C ILE A 153 15.91 -8.06 3.29
N PRO A 154 15.01 -7.10 2.97
CA PRO A 154 14.85 -5.88 3.76
C PRO A 154 14.54 -6.17 5.23
N ASP A 155 15.24 -5.48 6.13
CA ASP A 155 15.01 -5.54 7.57
C ASP A 155 14.06 -4.42 8.02
N LEU A 156 12.79 -4.76 8.21
CA LEU A 156 11.79 -3.80 8.62
C LEU A 156 12.01 -3.20 10.02
N GLU A 157 12.68 -3.93 10.92
CA GLU A 157 13.00 -3.40 12.26
C GLU A 157 14.06 -2.28 12.20
N GLN A 158 14.91 -2.30 11.16
CA GLN A 158 15.92 -1.28 10.93
C GLN A 158 15.37 -0.14 10.05
N ILE A 159 14.60 -0.47 8.99
CA ILE A 159 13.98 0.52 8.11
C ILE A 159 12.93 1.33 8.88
N LYS A 160 12.11 0.66 9.69
CA LYS A 160 10.96 1.22 10.43
C LYS A 160 10.07 2.08 9.53
N PRO A 161 9.58 1.57 8.39
CA PRO A 161 8.71 2.36 7.53
C PRO A 161 7.38 2.62 8.24
N PHE A 162 6.67 3.63 7.80
CA PHE A 162 5.41 4.06 8.40
C PHE A 162 4.35 4.24 7.34
N SER A 163 3.10 4.12 7.76
CA SER A 163 1.95 4.15 6.89
C SER A 163 1.16 5.44 7.07
N TYR A 164 0.47 5.83 6.01
CA TYR A 164 -0.48 6.94 6.01
C TYR A 164 -1.90 6.38 6.08
N SER A 165 -2.76 6.99 6.90
CA SER A 165 -4.19 6.68 6.96
C SER A 165 -5.04 7.74 6.24
N PRO A 166 -5.60 7.42 5.06
CA PRO A 166 -6.51 8.29 4.34
C PRO A 166 -7.79 8.54 5.17
N GLY A 167 -8.20 9.81 5.25
CA GLY A 167 -9.37 10.23 6.03
C GLY A 167 -9.00 10.88 7.35
N ALA A 168 -8.38 10.13 8.27
CA ALA A 168 -7.88 10.68 9.54
C ALA A 168 -6.70 11.64 9.32
N ARG A 169 -5.93 11.44 8.23
CA ARG A 169 -4.72 12.22 7.91
C ARG A 169 -3.70 12.09 9.03
N GLU A 170 -3.39 10.84 9.37
CA GLU A 170 -2.48 10.48 10.44
C GLU A 170 -1.43 9.49 9.91
N TYR A 171 -0.23 9.57 10.47
CA TYR A 171 0.85 8.62 10.21
C TYR A 171 0.93 7.61 11.36
N TYR A 172 1.11 6.34 11.01
CA TYR A 172 1.22 5.23 11.95
C TYR A 172 2.53 4.48 11.74
N SER A 173 3.27 4.20 12.82
CA SER A 173 4.42 3.30 12.75
C SER A 173 3.98 1.86 12.45
N GLN A 174 4.93 1.01 12.05
CA GLN A 174 4.73 -0.44 12.20
C GLN A 174 4.58 -0.81 13.67
N GLY A 175 3.84 -1.88 13.93
CA GLY A 175 3.78 -2.52 15.23
C GLY A 175 4.47 -3.89 15.22
N ASN A 176 4.05 -4.76 16.11
CA ASN A 176 4.64 -6.07 16.37
C ASN A 176 4.49 -7.05 15.21
N PHE A 177 5.49 -7.93 15.07
CA PHE A 177 5.40 -9.15 14.27
C PHE A 177 4.27 -10.06 14.76
N LEU A 178 3.45 -10.56 13.83
CA LEU A 178 2.32 -11.45 14.14
C LEU A 178 2.58 -12.91 13.75
N GLY A 179 3.47 -13.15 12.79
CA GLY A 179 3.77 -14.50 12.32
C GLY A 179 4.18 -14.54 10.84
N ASN A 180 4.67 -15.70 10.41
CA ASN A 180 5.05 -15.91 9.02
C ASN A 180 3.81 -16.16 8.15
N ALA A 181 3.63 -15.37 7.11
CA ALA A 181 2.58 -15.57 6.11
C ALA A 181 2.69 -16.91 5.39
N HIS A 182 1.53 -17.43 4.97
CA HIS A 182 1.33 -18.77 4.42
C HIS A 182 1.72 -19.93 5.35
N LYS A 183 2.11 -19.61 6.60
CA LYS A 183 2.46 -20.58 7.65
C LYS A 183 1.68 -20.33 8.93
N ILE A 184 1.32 -19.08 9.23
CA ILE A 184 0.64 -18.70 10.46
C ILE A 184 -0.69 -19.43 10.63
N TRP A 185 -1.37 -19.82 9.56
CA TRP A 185 -2.59 -20.64 9.67
C TRP A 185 -2.37 -21.98 10.39
N LYS A 186 -1.12 -22.48 10.44
CA LYS A 186 -0.75 -23.71 11.15
C LYS A 186 -0.63 -23.53 12.66
N THR A 187 -0.64 -22.31 13.19
CA THR A 187 -0.68 -22.08 14.65
C THR A 187 -2.02 -22.49 15.27
N LEU A 188 -3.03 -22.81 14.44
CA LEU A 188 -4.20 -23.59 14.86
C LEU A 188 -3.85 -24.99 15.41
N GLU A 189 -2.61 -25.45 15.23
CA GLU A 189 -2.14 -26.76 15.66
C GLU A 189 -1.02 -26.74 16.72
N GLU A 190 -0.42 -25.59 17.12
CA GLU A 190 0.50 -25.42 18.30
C GLU A 190 1.07 -23.97 18.44
N ASP A 191 1.49 -23.56 19.67
CA ASP A 191 1.86 -22.19 20.11
C ASP A 191 3.38 -21.87 20.12
N ILE A 192 3.83 -20.65 19.73
CA ILE A 192 5.22 -20.12 19.91
C ILE A 192 5.26 -18.58 20.14
N ASP A 193 6.24 -18.11 20.94
CA ASP A 193 6.51 -16.72 21.44
C ASP A 193 7.96 -16.21 21.10
N TYR A 194 8.20 -14.89 20.98
CA TYR A 194 9.51 -14.25 20.68
C TYR A 194 9.68 -12.80 21.23
N ASN A 195 10.94 -12.38 21.51
CA ASN A 195 11.37 -11.02 21.97
C ASN A 195 12.62 -10.49 21.21
N GLU A 196 12.84 -9.15 21.23
CA GLU A 196 13.85 -8.33 20.49
C GLU A 196 14.83 -7.50 21.38
N ASP A 197 15.93 -6.96 20.79
CA ASP A 197 16.75 -5.80 21.26
C ASP A 197 17.66 -5.23 20.09
N PRO A 198 18.52 -4.17 20.21
CA PRO A 198 18.33 -2.82 19.65
C PRO A 198 19.43 -2.33 18.65
N ALA A 199 19.35 -1.03 18.29
CA ALA A 199 19.84 -0.34 17.07
C ALA A 199 21.30 0.22 17.02
N ILE A 200 21.83 0.42 15.79
CA ILE A 200 23.10 1.12 15.38
C ILE A 200 22.93 1.74 13.94
N GLU A 201 23.85 2.60 13.45
CA GLU A 201 23.83 3.51 12.25
C GLU A 201 24.10 2.93 10.83
N PHE A 202 23.75 3.70 9.75
CA PHE A 202 23.35 3.22 8.40
C PHE A 202 24.19 3.70 7.15
N PRO A 203 24.74 2.80 6.29
CA PRO A 203 25.17 3.12 4.91
C PRO A 203 24.53 2.24 3.79
N HIS A 204 24.21 2.74 2.59
CA HIS A 204 23.52 2.02 1.47
C HIS A 204 24.28 0.89 0.70
N LYS A 205 23.57 -0.19 0.33
CA LYS A 205 23.93 -1.28 -0.62
C LYS A 205 22.85 -1.55 -1.67
N ASN A 206 23.27 -1.77 -2.91
CA ASN A 206 22.41 -2.23 -4.02
C ASN A 206 22.08 -3.73 -3.87
N ILE A 207 20.79 -4.08 -3.99
CA ILE A 207 20.30 -5.47 -3.91
C ILE A 207 19.58 -5.96 -5.18
N GLY A 208 19.58 -5.16 -6.25
CA GLY A 208 18.91 -5.48 -7.50
C GLY A 208 17.40 -5.22 -7.51
N PRO A 209 16.70 -5.60 -8.60
CA PRO A 209 15.32 -5.20 -8.86
C PRO A 209 14.31 -6.09 -8.12
N VAL A 210 14.17 -5.87 -6.82
CA VAL A 210 13.14 -6.52 -5.99
C VAL A 210 12.00 -5.55 -5.70
N VAL A 211 10.78 -6.05 -5.52
CA VAL A 211 9.67 -5.20 -5.05
C VAL A 211 9.85 -4.99 -3.54
N ALA A 212 10.17 -3.76 -3.13
CA ALA A 212 10.39 -3.41 -1.72
C ALA A 212 9.28 -2.54 -1.09
N LEU A 213 8.19 -2.26 -1.83
CA LEU A 213 7.06 -1.45 -1.35
C LEU A 213 6.19 -2.24 -0.36
N TYR A 214 6.72 -2.46 0.83
CA TYR A 214 6.11 -3.18 1.94
C TYR A 214 6.33 -2.42 3.26
N PRO A 215 5.47 -2.62 4.26
CA PRO A 215 4.32 -3.53 4.28
C PRO A 215 3.11 -2.96 3.55
N THR A 216 2.15 -3.83 3.25
CA THR A 216 0.88 -3.52 2.56
C THR A 216 -0.31 -4.00 3.40
N PRO A 217 -1.51 -3.45 3.23
CA PRO A 217 -2.69 -3.86 4.00
C PRO A 217 -3.13 -5.27 3.59
N VAL A 218 -3.53 -6.10 4.56
CA VAL A 218 -4.10 -7.42 4.29
C VAL A 218 -5.60 -7.30 4.06
N THR A 219 -6.08 -7.79 2.91
CA THR A 219 -7.49 -7.79 2.57
C THR A 219 -7.97 -9.16 2.12
N VAL A 220 -9.20 -9.53 2.47
CA VAL A 220 -9.90 -10.65 1.84
C VAL A 220 -10.86 -10.12 0.80
N VAL A 221 -10.62 -10.51 -0.46
CA VAL A 221 -11.49 -10.24 -1.59
C VAL A 221 -12.55 -11.33 -1.70
N GLY A 222 -13.79 -10.90 -1.87
CA GLY A 222 -14.96 -11.76 -2.04
C GLY A 222 -15.57 -11.60 -3.42
N THR A 223 -15.93 -12.70 -4.06
CA THR A 223 -16.64 -12.75 -5.34
C THR A 223 -17.54 -13.99 -5.38
N VAL A 224 -18.48 -14.04 -6.32
CA VAL A 224 -19.30 -15.24 -6.59
C VAL A 224 -18.86 -15.89 -7.90
N ILE A 225 -18.75 -17.22 -7.93
CA ILE A 225 -18.48 -18.01 -9.13
C ILE A 225 -19.46 -19.19 -9.13
N ASP A 226 -20.20 -19.37 -10.21
CA ASP A 226 -21.23 -20.41 -10.35
C ASP A 226 -22.24 -20.43 -9.19
N GLY A 227 -22.69 -19.25 -8.76
CA GLY A 227 -23.63 -19.06 -7.65
C GLY A 227 -23.04 -19.31 -6.26
N LYS A 228 -21.73 -19.54 -6.17
CA LYS A 228 -21.03 -19.85 -4.91
C LYS A 228 -20.01 -18.78 -4.54
N VAL A 229 -20.05 -18.36 -3.28
CA VAL A 229 -19.08 -17.41 -2.73
C VAL A 229 -17.67 -18.02 -2.72
N ASN A 230 -16.69 -17.22 -3.12
CA ASN A 230 -15.27 -17.55 -3.04
C ASN A 230 -14.50 -16.38 -2.43
N TRP A 231 -13.54 -16.71 -1.56
CA TRP A 231 -12.69 -15.74 -0.85
C TRP A 231 -11.24 -15.91 -1.27
N ILE A 232 -10.48 -14.81 -1.36
CA ILE A 232 -9.04 -14.84 -1.58
C ILE A 232 -8.36 -13.74 -0.78
N ASN A 233 -7.26 -14.05 -0.12
CA ASN A 233 -6.45 -13.06 0.59
C ASN A 233 -5.51 -12.37 -0.40
N ILE A 234 -5.55 -11.04 -0.43
CA ILE A 234 -4.80 -10.18 -1.34
C ILE A 234 -4.20 -9.01 -0.55
N ALA A 235 -2.90 -8.84 -0.70
CA ALA A 235 -2.13 -7.73 -0.11
C ALA A 235 -1.42 -6.86 -1.17
N HIS A 236 -1.33 -7.30 -2.43
CA HIS A 236 -0.92 -6.43 -3.54
C HIS A 236 -2.10 -5.53 -3.92
N ILE A 237 -2.36 -4.56 -3.04
CA ILE A 237 -3.46 -3.62 -3.11
C ILE A 237 -2.94 -2.22 -2.84
N GLY A 238 -3.44 -1.23 -3.56
CA GLY A 238 -3.05 0.17 -3.39
C GLY A 238 -4.13 1.13 -3.82
N LEU A 239 -4.17 2.31 -3.21
CA LEU A 239 -4.99 3.39 -3.73
C LEU A 239 -4.33 3.98 -4.95
N ILE A 240 -5.12 4.24 -6.00
CA ILE A 240 -4.62 4.84 -7.25
C ILE A 240 -5.32 6.18 -7.56
N SER A 241 -6.34 6.54 -6.80
CA SER A 241 -6.94 7.88 -6.78
C SER A 241 -7.76 8.04 -5.50
N HIS A 242 -8.56 9.12 -5.37
CA HIS A 242 -9.44 9.35 -4.21
C HIS A 242 -10.74 8.54 -4.22
N ASP A 243 -11.07 7.85 -5.32
CA ASP A 243 -12.26 6.98 -5.41
C ASP A 243 -11.96 5.61 -6.02
N ARG A 244 -10.69 5.23 -6.24
CA ARG A 244 -10.31 3.95 -6.85
C ARG A 244 -9.18 3.22 -6.12
N ILE A 245 -9.33 1.90 -6.11
CA ILE A 245 -8.39 0.93 -5.55
C ILE A 245 -7.91 0.04 -6.69
N MET A 246 -6.65 -0.37 -6.68
CA MET A 246 -6.12 -1.38 -7.58
C MET A 246 -5.76 -2.65 -6.80
N LEU A 247 -6.18 -3.80 -7.30
CA LEU A 247 -5.80 -5.14 -6.83
C LEU A 247 -4.96 -5.81 -7.91
N SER A 248 -3.72 -6.17 -7.61
CA SER A 248 -2.91 -7.01 -8.51
C SER A 248 -3.03 -8.48 -8.09
N MET A 249 -3.48 -9.32 -9.01
CA MET A 249 -3.78 -10.72 -8.74
C MET A 249 -3.17 -11.60 -9.84
N ASN A 250 -2.43 -12.64 -9.46
CA ASN A 250 -1.92 -13.60 -10.45
C ASN A 250 -3.08 -14.17 -11.29
N ARG A 251 -2.90 -14.22 -12.61
CA ARG A 251 -3.96 -14.60 -13.57
C ARG A 251 -4.49 -16.02 -13.36
N SER A 252 -3.75 -16.88 -12.67
CA SER A 252 -4.17 -18.25 -12.36
C SER A 252 -5.18 -18.34 -11.20
N HIS A 253 -5.42 -17.25 -10.47
CA HIS A 253 -6.34 -17.26 -9.34
C HIS A 253 -7.79 -17.44 -9.80
N TYR A 254 -8.46 -18.44 -9.22
CA TYR A 254 -9.88 -18.74 -9.48
C TYR A 254 -10.79 -17.51 -9.33
N SER A 255 -10.48 -16.65 -8.35
CA SER A 255 -11.26 -15.43 -8.07
C SER A 255 -11.31 -14.45 -9.24
N ASN A 256 -10.29 -14.41 -10.11
CA ASN A 256 -10.25 -13.48 -11.25
C ASN A 256 -11.45 -13.71 -12.17
N HIS A 257 -11.87 -14.96 -12.38
CA HIS A 257 -13.03 -15.28 -13.21
C HIS A 257 -14.32 -14.67 -12.66
N GLY A 258 -14.51 -14.74 -11.34
CA GLY A 258 -15.67 -14.15 -10.69
C GLY A 258 -15.68 -12.62 -10.82
N ILE A 259 -14.54 -11.97 -10.60
CA ILE A 259 -14.42 -10.51 -10.70
C ILE A 259 -14.74 -10.05 -12.12
N ILE A 260 -14.20 -10.73 -13.14
CA ILE A 260 -14.40 -10.39 -14.55
C ILE A 260 -15.86 -10.60 -14.98
N ILE A 261 -16.48 -11.73 -14.59
CA ILE A 261 -17.85 -12.07 -15.01
C ILE A 261 -18.89 -11.20 -14.31
N ASN A 262 -18.69 -10.93 -13.02
CA ASN A 262 -19.67 -10.18 -12.23
C ASN A 262 -19.50 -8.67 -12.35
N GLU A 263 -18.31 -8.21 -12.74
CA GLU A 263 -17.88 -6.80 -12.68
C GLU A 263 -18.05 -6.19 -11.27
N THR A 264 -18.14 -7.03 -10.25
CA THR A 264 -18.29 -6.65 -8.84
C THR A 264 -17.46 -7.58 -7.95
N LEU A 265 -17.08 -7.06 -6.80
CA LEU A 265 -16.31 -7.76 -5.77
C LEU A 265 -16.47 -7.03 -4.44
N SER A 266 -16.12 -7.69 -3.35
CA SER A 266 -15.93 -7.02 -2.05
C SER A 266 -14.46 -6.95 -1.68
N ILE A 267 -14.05 -5.91 -0.95
CA ILE A 267 -12.75 -5.82 -0.28
C ILE A 267 -12.99 -5.71 1.22
N ASN A 268 -12.45 -6.65 2.00
CA ASN A 268 -12.66 -6.73 3.44
C ASN A 268 -11.32 -6.61 4.17
N LEU A 269 -11.18 -5.65 5.09
CA LEU A 269 -9.96 -5.54 5.89
C LEU A 269 -9.86 -6.70 6.88
N VAL A 270 -8.64 -7.18 7.07
CA VAL A 270 -8.32 -8.28 7.98
C VAL A 270 -7.78 -7.72 9.28
N THR A 271 -8.35 -8.17 10.40
CA THR A 271 -7.82 -7.99 11.76
C THR A 271 -7.08 -9.23 12.23
N GLU A 272 -6.33 -9.12 13.31
CA GLU A 272 -5.51 -10.22 13.85
C GLU A 272 -6.33 -11.49 14.10
N ASP A 273 -7.53 -11.35 14.64
CA ASP A 273 -8.45 -12.45 14.94
C ASP A 273 -9.17 -13.03 13.69
N MET A 274 -8.93 -12.46 12.50
CA MET A 274 -9.31 -13.01 11.20
C MET A 274 -8.12 -13.64 10.47
N LEU A 275 -6.89 -13.35 10.91
CA LEU A 275 -5.67 -13.54 10.14
C LEU A 275 -5.44 -14.99 9.72
N VAL A 276 -5.66 -15.93 10.63
CA VAL A 276 -5.53 -17.37 10.37
C VAL A 276 -6.39 -17.82 9.18
N TRP A 277 -7.67 -17.41 9.16
CA TRP A 277 -8.59 -17.78 8.08
C TRP A 277 -8.36 -16.96 6.81
N ALA A 278 -7.89 -15.72 6.93
CA ALA A 278 -7.44 -14.94 5.79
C ALA A 278 -6.25 -15.64 5.10
N ASP A 279 -5.24 -16.05 5.87
CA ASP A 279 -4.09 -16.78 5.33
C ASP A 279 -4.51 -18.10 4.67
N TYR A 280 -5.43 -18.85 5.28
CA TYR A 280 -6.01 -20.07 4.70
C TYR A 280 -6.61 -19.83 3.30
N VAL A 281 -7.44 -18.79 3.12
CA VAL A 281 -8.08 -18.52 1.82
C VAL A 281 -7.12 -17.97 0.76
N GLY A 282 -5.93 -17.50 1.18
CA GLY A 282 -4.81 -17.16 0.30
C GLY A 282 -3.97 -18.36 -0.14
N VAL A 283 -3.89 -19.41 0.69
CA VAL A 283 -3.12 -20.64 0.39
C VAL A 283 -3.91 -21.61 -0.48
N TYR A 284 -5.20 -21.81 -0.19
CA TYR A 284 -6.03 -22.81 -0.88
C TYR A 284 -6.81 -22.20 -2.05
N SER A 285 -6.73 -22.84 -3.22
CA SER A 285 -7.49 -22.41 -4.42
C SER A 285 -8.96 -22.82 -4.34
N GLY A 286 -9.84 -21.92 -4.77
CA GLY A 286 -11.28 -22.18 -4.90
C GLY A 286 -11.63 -23.23 -5.97
N THR A 287 -10.70 -23.56 -6.87
CA THR A 287 -10.87 -24.67 -7.83
C THR A 287 -10.89 -26.05 -7.17
N LYS A 288 -10.24 -26.20 -6.00
CA LYS A 288 -10.07 -27.49 -5.31
C LYS A 288 -10.78 -27.52 -3.96
N THR A 289 -10.92 -26.37 -3.32
CA THR A 289 -11.44 -26.25 -1.96
C THR A 289 -12.66 -25.34 -1.96
N ASP A 290 -13.75 -25.82 -1.37
CA ASP A 290 -14.89 -24.98 -1.08
C ASP A 290 -14.54 -23.97 0.02
N LYS A 291 -14.40 -22.70 -0.35
CA LYS A 291 -14.14 -21.62 0.59
C LYS A 291 -15.40 -20.86 1.01
N SER A 292 -16.59 -21.20 0.50
CA SER A 292 -17.80 -20.39 0.68
C SER A 292 -18.27 -20.26 2.13
N LYS A 293 -17.83 -21.17 3.00
CA LYS A 293 -18.19 -21.23 4.43
C LYS A 293 -17.07 -20.79 5.38
N VAL A 294 -15.91 -20.35 4.85
CA VAL A 294 -14.78 -19.95 5.70
C VAL A 294 -15.12 -18.70 6.53
N PHE A 295 -15.89 -17.78 5.97
CA PHE A 295 -16.36 -16.58 6.65
C PHE A 295 -17.88 -16.51 6.68
N GLU A 296 -18.43 -16.07 7.82
CA GLU A 296 -19.80 -15.56 7.87
C GLU A 296 -19.87 -14.25 7.07
N TYR A 297 -20.89 -14.10 6.23
CA TYR A 297 -21.03 -12.95 5.35
C TYR A 297 -22.48 -12.50 5.19
N TYR A 298 -22.66 -11.29 4.67
CA TYR A 298 -23.93 -10.72 4.26
C TYR A 298 -23.78 -10.06 2.88
N ASN A 299 -24.89 -9.76 2.21
CA ASN A 299 -24.88 -9.03 0.94
C ASN A 299 -25.18 -7.56 1.17
N GLY A 300 -24.47 -6.68 0.46
CA GLY A 300 -24.75 -5.25 0.41
C GLY A 300 -25.77 -4.92 -0.67
N GLU A 301 -25.60 -3.77 -1.32
CA GLU A 301 -26.46 -3.32 -2.41
C GLU A 301 -26.03 -3.89 -3.78
N LEU A 302 -24.74 -4.21 -3.94
CA LEU A 302 -24.23 -4.85 -5.15
C LEU A 302 -24.43 -6.37 -5.09
N SER A 303 -24.95 -6.93 -6.18
CA SER A 303 -24.97 -8.38 -6.37
C SER A 303 -23.54 -8.92 -6.51
N ASN A 304 -23.31 -10.14 -6.05
CA ASN A 304 -22.05 -10.89 -6.21
C ASN A 304 -20.81 -10.31 -5.49
N ALA A 305 -20.99 -9.35 -4.58
CA ALA A 305 -19.95 -8.79 -3.71
C ALA A 305 -20.22 -9.13 -2.22
N PRO A 306 -19.99 -10.38 -1.78
CA PRO A 306 -20.30 -10.81 -0.41
C PRO A 306 -19.38 -10.14 0.61
N LEU A 307 -19.93 -9.57 1.69
CA LEU A 307 -19.18 -8.81 2.70
C LEU A 307 -18.98 -9.64 3.97
N ILE A 308 -17.75 -9.76 4.46
CA ILE A 308 -17.43 -10.54 5.66
C ILE A 308 -18.03 -9.85 6.89
N THR A 309 -18.86 -10.57 7.66
CA THR A 309 -19.52 -10.03 8.85
C THR A 309 -18.50 -9.58 9.90
N LYS A 310 -17.42 -10.33 10.08
CA LYS A 310 -16.39 -10.04 11.08
C LYS A 310 -15.48 -8.87 10.71
N SER A 311 -15.31 -8.56 9.42
CA SER A 311 -14.42 -7.50 8.96
C SER A 311 -14.88 -6.12 9.47
N PRO A 312 -14.01 -5.34 10.14
CA PRO A 312 -14.38 -4.04 10.72
C PRO A 312 -14.71 -3.00 9.65
N VAL A 313 -14.08 -3.10 8.48
CA VAL A 313 -14.35 -2.28 7.29
C VAL A 313 -14.45 -3.17 6.07
N ALA A 314 -15.61 -3.17 5.43
CA ALA A 314 -15.90 -3.93 4.23
C ALA A 314 -16.44 -3.01 3.14
N MET A 315 -15.92 -3.14 1.93
CA MET A 315 -16.30 -2.34 0.77
C MET A 315 -16.91 -3.26 -0.29
N GLU A 316 -18.06 -2.91 -0.84
CA GLU A 316 -18.50 -3.49 -2.12
C GLU A 316 -18.08 -2.56 -3.25
N CYS A 317 -17.45 -3.15 -4.27
CA CYS A 317 -16.75 -2.44 -5.31
C CYS A 317 -17.26 -2.86 -6.68
N GLN A 318 -17.36 -1.89 -7.58
CA GLN A 318 -17.58 -2.13 -9.00
C GLN A 318 -16.23 -2.16 -9.72
N LEU A 319 -16.05 -3.11 -10.63
CA LEU A 319 -14.92 -3.15 -11.55
C LEU A 319 -15.06 -2.00 -12.56
N VAL A 320 -13.99 -1.23 -12.70
CA VAL A 320 -13.94 -0.07 -13.59
C VAL A 320 -13.11 -0.40 -14.81
N ASP A 321 -11.99 -1.06 -14.60
CA ASP A 321 -11.03 -1.36 -15.66
C ASP A 321 -10.13 -2.53 -15.22
N THR A 322 -9.52 -3.19 -16.19
CA THR A 322 -8.53 -4.25 -15.97
C THR A 322 -7.29 -3.95 -16.79
N TYR A 323 -6.14 -3.82 -16.13
CA TYR A 323 -4.84 -3.75 -16.79
C TYR A 323 -4.10 -5.07 -16.60
N SER A 324 -3.87 -5.83 -17.67
CA SER A 324 -3.18 -7.11 -17.58
C SER A 324 -1.69 -6.96 -17.89
N THR A 325 -0.85 -7.52 -17.02
CA THR A 325 0.55 -7.83 -17.33
C THR A 325 0.65 -9.28 -17.81
N GLU A 326 1.86 -9.78 -18.05
CA GLU A 326 2.08 -11.17 -18.46
C GLU A 326 1.49 -12.16 -17.42
N GLU A 327 1.78 -11.92 -16.14
CA GLU A 327 1.44 -12.85 -15.05
C GLU A 327 0.24 -12.40 -14.19
N HIS A 328 -0.13 -11.11 -14.20
CA HIS A 328 -1.13 -10.55 -13.27
C HIS A 328 -2.25 -9.81 -13.99
N ASP A 329 -3.48 -9.95 -13.48
CA ASP A 329 -4.58 -9.03 -13.77
C ASP A 329 -4.59 -7.95 -12.67
N ASN A 330 -4.56 -6.68 -13.09
CA ASN A 330 -4.68 -5.53 -12.19
C ASN A 330 -6.09 -4.96 -12.30
N PHE A 331 -6.95 -5.30 -11.34
CA PHE A 331 -8.33 -4.84 -11.29
C PHE A 331 -8.39 -3.46 -10.66
N ILE A 332 -8.82 -2.47 -11.45
CA ILE A 332 -9.12 -1.12 -10.97
C ILE A 332 -10.60 -1.09 -10.59
N VAL A 333 -10.87 -0.82 -9.32
CA VAL A 333 -12.21 -0.94 -8.75
C VAL A 333 -12.60 0.34 -8.02
N LYS A 334 -13.90 0.64 -8.01
CA LYS A 334 -14.48 1.77 -7.30
C LYS A 334 -15.37 1.28 -6.17
N PRO A 335 -15.09 1.62 -4.90
CA PRO A 335 -16.03 1.38 -3.81
C PRO A 335 -17.36 2.09 -4.07
N ILE A 336 -18.46 1.35 -4.02
CA ILE A 336 -19.83 1.88 -4.15
C ILE A 336 -20.42 2.12 -2.77
N ASN A 337 -20.28 1.16 -1.86
CA ASN A 337 -20.63 1.31 -0.46
C ASN A 337 -19.51 0.79 0.45
N THR A 338 -19.26 1.53 1.53
CA THR A 338 -18.32 1.16 2.59
C THR A 338 -19.07 1.00 3.91
N TYR A 339 -18.92 -0.17 4.53
CA TYR A 339 -19.58 -0.55 5.77
C TYR A 339 -18.56 -0.68 6.89
N VAL A 340 -18.81 0.03 8.00
CA VAL A 340 -17.90 0.07 9.15
C VAL A 340 -18.63 -0.43 10.40
N HIS A 341 -17.95 -1.20 11.25
CA HIS A 341 -18.49 -1.54 12.57
C HIS A 341 -18.61 -0.27 13.43
N LYS A 342 -19.71 -0.14 14.16
CA LYS A 342 -20.03 1.11 14.89
C LYS A 342 -19.02 1.45 15.99
N ASP A 343 -18.40 0.45 16.60
CA ASP A 343 -17.35 0.62 17.60
C ASP A 343 -16.05 1.16 16.98
N CYS A 344 -15.79 0.84 15.71
CA CYS A 344 -14.66 1.35 14.92
C CYS A 344 -14.91 2.75 14.32
N LEU A 345 -15.96 3.45 14.75
CA LEU A 345 -16.22 4.84 14.37
C LEU A 345 -15.84 5.79 15.51
N THR A 346 -15.35 6.96 15.14
CA THR A 346 -15.19 8.11 16.02
C THR A 346 -16.55 8.74 16.34
N LEU A 347 -16.58 9.70 17.27
CA LEU A 347 -17.81 10.43 17.62
C LEU A 347 -18.37 11.26 16.44
N ASP A 348 -17.50 11.77 15.57
CA ASP A 348 -17.86 12.49 14.34
C ASP A 348 -18.21 11.56 13.18
N GLY A 349 -18.15 10.24 13.37
CA GLY A 349 -18.56 9.24 12.39
C GLY A 349 -17.53 8.98 11.29
N THR A 350 -16.29 9.40 11.49
CA THR A 350 -15.13 8.95 10.70
C THR A 350 -14.60 7.63 11.27
N ILE A 351 -13.69 6.97 10.55
CA ILE A 351 -13.17 5.67 10.95
C ILE A 351 -12.04 5.87 11.96
N ASP A 352 -12.12 5.14 13.07
CA ASP A 352 -11.13 5.12 14.15
C ASP A 352 -10.15 3.97 13.92
N TYR A 353 -8.98 4.27 13.36
CA TYR A 353 -8.04 3.25 12.91
C TYR A 353 -7.29 2.54 14.02
N GLU A 354 -7.18 3.16 15.20
CA GLU A 354 -6.67 2.47 16.39
C GLU A 354 -7.63 1.36 16.82
N LYS A 355 -8.94 1.55 16.60
CA LYS A 355 -9.95 0.50 16.85
C LYS A 355 -10.09 -0.50 15.72
N VAL A 356 -9.92 -0.09 14.45
CA VAL A 356 -9.91 -1.03 13.32
C VAL A 356 -8.70 -1.97 13.42
N ASN A 357 -7.52 -1.43 13.76
CA ASN A 357 -6.24 -2.14 13.89
C ASN A 357 -6.00 -3.24 12.81
N PRO A 358 -6.03 -2.90 11.50
CA PRO A 358 -5.89 -3.90 10.45
C PRO A 358 -4.46 -4.46 10.36
N VAL A 359 -4.37 -5.72 9.94
CA VAL A 359 -3.12 -6.45 9.73
C VAL A 359 -2.43 -5.99 8.46
N LEU A 360 -1.10 -5.98 8.52
CA LEU A 360 -0.17 -5.68 7.46
C LEU A 360 0.53 -6.95 6.97
N PHE A 361 0.94 -6.96 5.69
CA PHE A 361 1.71 -8.03 5.08
C PHE A 361 2.98 -7.47 4.43
N GLU A 362 4.08 -8.17 4.66
CA GLU A 362 5.36 -7.94 4.03
C GLU A 362 5.79 -9.20 3.25
N MET A 363 6.18 -9.04 1.99
CA MET A 363 6.45 -10.16 1.09
C MET A 363 7.89 -10.71 1.19
N PRO A 364 8.95 -9.90 1.29
CA PRO A 364 10.32 -10.44 1.31
C PRO A 364 10.57 -11.47 2.42
N ASN A 365 10.15 -11.21 3.66
CA ASN A 365 10.21 -12.18 4.75
C ASN A 365 8.95 -13.09 4.81
N LYS A 366 7.89 -12.75 4.05
CA LYS A 366 6.57 -13.39 4.08
C LYS A 366 6.02 -13.38 5.51
N GLN A 367 5.71 -12.19 6.01
CA GLN A 367 5.31 -11.98 7.40
C GLN A 367 4.06 -11.11 7.49
N TYR A 368 3.32 -11.29 8.57
CA TYR A 368 2.23 -10.40 8.96
C TYR A 368 2.65 -9.56 10.16
N LEU A 369 2.23 -8.29 10.17
CA LEU A 369 2.54 -7.31 11.22
C LEU A 369 1.24 -6.62 11.65
N ASN A 370 1.18 -6.09 12.87
CA ASN A 370 0.11 -5.15 13.24
C ASN A 370 0.54 -3.70 12.99
N ILE A 371 -0.40 -2.77 13.10
CA ILE A 371 -0.09 -1.34 13.10
C ILE A 371 0.43 -0.97 14.49
N GLY A 372 1.41 -0.07 14.51
CA GLY A 372 1.94 0.51 15.73
C GLY A 372 1.14 1.73 16.20
N LYS A 373 1.83 2.67 16.85
CA LYS A 373 1.19 3.88 17.39
C LYS A 373 1.05 4.96 16.32
N VAL A 374 0.07 5.85 16.52
CA VAL A 374 0.06 7.13 15.80
C VAL A 374 1.34 7.89 16.15
N ILE A 375 2.13 8.25 15.13
CA ILE A 375 3.40 8.99 15.31
C ILE A 375 3.28 10.46 14.91
N GLY A 376 2.19 10.87 14.26
CA GLY A 376 1.94 12.26 13.93
C GLY A 376 0.65 12.50 13.17
N LYS A 377 0.16 13.74 13.22
CA LYS A 377 -0.93 14.25 12.37
C LYS A 377 -0.36 14.91 11.13
N CYS A 378 -0.91 14.59 9.97
CA CYS A 378 -0.49 15.12 8.68
C CYS A 378 -1.12 16.49 8.42
N TRP A 379 -0.39 17.39 7.77
CA TRP A 379 -0.91 18.67 7.25
C TRP A 379 -1.49 19.65 8.30
N ASP A 380 -1.24 19.42 9.59
CA ASP A 380 -1.67 20.31 10.67
C ASP A 380 -0.58 21.30 11.09
N LYS A 381 0.71 20.93 10.99
CA LYS A 381 1.83 21.76 11.47
C LYS A 381 2.07 23.05 10.67
N TYR A 382 1.62 23.13 9.40
CA TYR A 382 1.93 24.26 8.52
C TYR A 382 0.71 25.10 8.09
N LYS A 383 -0.41 25.00 8.82
CA LYS A 383 -1.55 25.93 8.65
C LYS A 383 -1.33 27.29 9.32
N ALA A 384 -0.24 27.48 10.05
CA ALA A 384 0.10 28.72 10.74
C ALA A 384 1.16 29.52 9.98
N ASP A 385 0.87 29.96 8.76
CA ASP A 385 1.58 31.06 8.08
C ASP A 385 0.63 31.74 7.07
N LYS A 386 -0.57 32.07 7.54
CA LYS A 386 -1.39 33.12 6.93
C LYS A 386 -1.47 34.28 7.92
N ILE A 387 -0.45 35.14 7.90
CA ILE A 387 -0.56 36.54 8.31
C ILE A 387 -0.05 37.38 7.14
#